data_AF-A0AAJ4X959-F1
#
_entry.id   AF-A0AAJ4X959-F1
#
_cell.length_a   1.000
_cell.length_b   1.000
_cell.length_c   1.000
_cell.angle_alpha   90.00
_cell.angle_beta   90.00
_cell.angle_gamma   90.00
#
_symmetry.space_group_name_H-M   'P 1'
#
loop_
_entity.id
_entity.type
_entity.pdbx_description
1 polymer ?
#
loop_
_entity_poly.entity_id
_entity_poly.type
_entity_poly.pdbx_seq_one_letter_code
_entity_poly.pdbx_strand_id
1 'polypeptide(L)'
;MTHSFHIPVLGLAFSIDTPIKVAQFGISSVISIVDDELIERMREYYSKKYELAFEAISKKHADYRATRICKYLDLVQDLVSEQVERLKRVDWKEDKEAQRYFELLPESHPSKENYARWKSLKHGYEKHLVANDIREAMVAGEIDVNIMSKVDKINRDADGNELPEVFSDASAAVRGFAMSKLQSSLVLSAGMNPRLYAYLSELGTFFPDADGNFKKKITLKVSDYRSALIQAKYLAKRGIWISEYRIESGLNCGGHAFATDGFLLGPILEEFKNNKEALIADIFPLYQQALQDLGLNSENAPAIKFSVQGGVGTSQEHSFLLDYYNMDAVGWGSPFLLVPEATTVDEETLNNLATATADDFYISQASPLGVPFNNFRKSTAELNRLKRIEQGKPGFPCTKKYLVSDTSNSTEPVCTASRVYQLNKINELKQQELDEASYQLAYNKIVEKQCLCEGLAAPAYLKYGILKPRERDAVAICPGPNTAYFNKVYSLKEMVDHIYGRINVLNDVNRPSFFINELDLYVKHLAGYINENLSNLDVKKQKYIQKFHTQLLDGISYYRSLQSKVNSAFGESKTAFYEQLNRLESQLSPLNV
;
A
#
# COMPACT_ATOMS: atom_id res chain seq x y z
N MET A 1 8.02 -14.32 -12.66
CA MET A 1 8.32 -13.16 -11.78
C MET A 1 9.72 -13.38 -11.21
N THR A 2 10.60 -12.38 -11.18
CA THR A 2 11.99 -12.55 -10.71
C THR A 2 12.05 -12.82 -9.20
N HIS A 3 11.21 -12.13 -8.43
CA HIS A 3 11.03 -12.32 -7.00
C HIS A 3 9.60 -12.75 -6.69
N SER A 4 9.40 -13.61 -5.69
CA SER A 4 8.08 -13.96 -5.14
C SER A 4 7.50 -12.90 -4.20
N PHE A 5 8.19 -11.77 -4.00
CA PHE A 5 7.72 -10.66 -3.18
C PHE A 5 7.73 -9.34 -3.98
N HIS A 6 6.98 -8.37 -3.49
CA HIS A 6 7.00 -6.99 -3.97
C HIS A 6 6.94 -6.00 -2.81
N ILE A 7 7.36 -4.76 -3.05
CA ILE A 7 7.23 -3.66 -2.09
C ILE A 7 5.94 -2.89 -2.42
N PRO A 8 4.87 -3.01 -1.61
CA PRO A 8 3.61 -2.32 -1.87
C PRO A 8 3.77 -0.81 -1.65
N VAL A 9 2.72 -0.04 -1.93
CA VAL A 9 2.73 1.41 -1.68
C VAL A 9 2.91 1.67 -0.17
N LEU A 10 3.88 2.51 0.19
CA LEU A 10 4.22 2.80 1.60
C LEU A 10 3.76 4.19 2.06
N GLY A 11 2.84 4.81 1.34
CA GLY A 11 2.39 6.19 1.57
C GLY A 11 2.65 7.07 0.35
N LEU A 12 2.81 8.39 0.56
CA LEU A 12 3.11 9.33 -0.53
C LEU A 12 4.61 9.33 -0.85
N ALA A 13 5.45 9.76 0.09
CA ALA A 13 6.90 9.90 -0.13
C ALA A 13 7.68 8.59 -0.02
N PHE A 14 7.27 7.68 0.87
CA PHE A 14 8.15 6.58 1.29
C PHE A 14 8.52 5.60 0.19
N SER A 15 7.67 5.44 -0.83
CA SER A 15 7.95 4.61 -2.02
C SER A 15 7.99 5.40 -3.33
N ILE A 16 8.08 6.74 -3.28
CA ILE A 16 8.00 7.62 -4.46
C ILE A 16 9.05 7.30 -5.52
N ASP A 17 10.22 6.84 -5.08
CA ASP A 17 11.40 6.56 -5.90
C ASP A 17 11.99 5.17 -5.65
N THR A 18 11.26 4.30 -4.93
CA THR A 18 11.66 2.91 -4.72
C THR A 18 11.98 2.20 -6.02
N PRO A 19 11.23 2.36 -7.13
CA PRO A 19 11.61 1.76 -8.40
C PRO A 19 13.00 2.15 -8.90
N ILE A 20 13.39 3.44 -8.77
CA ILE A 20 14.74 3.91 -9.16
C ILE A 20 15.83 3.22 -8.33
N LYS A 21 15.50 2.77 -7.11
CA LYS A 21 16.44 2.14 -6.18
C LYS A 21 16.55 0.63 -6.35
N VAL A 22 15.45 -0.06 -6.67
CA VAL A 22 15.40 -1.54 -6.60
C VAL A 22 14.94 -2.24 -7.87
N ALA A 23 14.33 -1.53 -8.84
CA ALA A 23 13.80 -2.20 -10.03
C ALA A 23 14.92 -2.81 -10.89
N GLN A 24 16.12 -2.24 -10.90
CA GLN A 24 17.29 -2.85 -11.58
C GLN A 24 17.65 -4.24 -11.04
N PHE A 25 17.18 -4.59 -9.84
CA PHE A 25 17.37 -5.91 -9.22
C PHE A 25 16.20 -6.87 -9.47
N GLY A 26 15.21 -6.49 -10.29
CA GLY A 26 14.01 -7.30 -10.54
C GLY A 26 12.92 -7.17 -9.46
N ILE A 27 13.13 -6.32 -8.44
CA ILE A 27 12.18 -6.15 -7.32
C ILE A 27 11.06 -5.18 -7.74
N SER A 28 9.83 -5.68 -7.82
CA SER A 28 8.65 -4.87 -8.13
C SER A 28 8.28 -3.95 -6.96
N SER A 29 7.84 -2.73 -7.26
CA SER A 29 7.41 -1.77 -6.25
C SER A 29 6.36 -0.78 -6.77
N VAL A 30 5.71 -0.06 -5.84
CA VAL A 30 4.54 0.79 -6.16
C VAL A 30 4.77 2.27 -5.79
N ILE A 31 4.54 3.16 -6.76
CA ILE A 31 4.57 4.62 -6.58
C ILE A 31 3.17 5.16 -6.31
N SER A 32 2.98 6.05 -5.33
CA SER A 32 1.71 6.78 -5.18
C SER A 32 1.62 7.95 -6.16
N ILE A 33 0.53 8.01 -6.95
CA ILE A 33 0.28 9.10 -7.91
C ILE A 33 -0.72 10.16 -7.39
N VAL A 34 -0.86 10.26 -6.07
CA VAL A 34 -1.85 11.14 -5.40
C VAL A 34 -1.34 12.57 -5.15
N ASP A 35 -0.04 12.78 -4.94
CA ASP A 35 0.51 14.11 -4.66
C ASP A 35 1.37 14.59 -5.83
N ASP A 36 0.76 15.37 -6.72
CA ASP A 36 1.42 15.89 -7.92
C ASP A 36 2.55 16.90 -7.60
N GLU A 37 2.49 17.55 -6.43
CA GLU A 37 3.51 18.50 -6.00
C GLU A 37 4.77 17.79 -5.47
N LEU A 38 4.59 16.71 -4.72
CA LEU A 38 5.68 15.79 -4.38
C LEU A 38 6.32 15.21 -5.65
N ILE A 39 5.50 14.72 -6.58
CA ILE A 39 5.96 14.12 -7.84
C ILE A 39 6.80 15.12 -8.66
N GLU A 40 6.33 16.35 -8.82
CA GLU A 40 7.06 17.37 -9.57
C GLU A 40 8.40 17.74 -8.93
N ARG A 41 8.46 17.78 -7.59
CA ARG A 41 9.70 18.03 -6.85
C ARG A 41 10.68 16.86 -6.93
N MET A 42 10.18 15.64 -6.89
CA MET A 42 11.00 14.45 -7.11
C MET A 42 11.53 14.39 -8.54
N ARG A 43 10.72 14.80 -9.53
CA ARG A 43 11.17 14.96 -10.92
C ARG A 43 12.30 15.99 -11.01
N GLU A 44 12.15 17.16 -10.40
CA GLU A 44 13.20 18.18 -10.35
C GLU A 44 14.50 17.66 -9.72
N TYR A 45 14.38 17.01 -8.56
CA TYR A 45 15.53 16.44 -7.85
C TYR A 45 16.29 15.41 -8.71
N TYR A 46 15.58 14.45 -9.29
CA TYR A 46 16.21 13.41 -10.11
C TYR A 46 16.71 13.94 -11.45
N SER A 47 16.02 14.89 -12.08
CA SER A 47 16.54 15.55 -13.28
C SER A 47 17.86 16.25 -12.99
N LYS A 48 17.97 16.99 -11.87
CA LYS A 48 19.26 17.60 -11.46
C LYS A 48 20.33 16.56 -11.14
N LYS A 49 19.98 15.50 -10.40
CA LYS A 49 20.90 14.43 -10.01
C LYS A 49 21.53 13.72 -11.21
N TYR A 50 20.77 13.55 -12.28
CA TYR A 50 21.20 12.88 -13.51
C TYR A 50 21.52 13.84 -14.66
N GLU A 51 21.66 15.15 -14.37
CA GLU A 51 22.01 16.18 -15.36
C GLU A 51 21.06 16.23 -16.58
N LEU A 52 19.78 15.93 -16.35
CA LEU A 52 18.73 15.94 -17.37
C LEU A 52 18.05 17.33 -17.44
N ALA A 53 17.57 17.68 -18.63
CA ALA A 53 16.78 18.89 -18.83
C ALA A 53 15.52 18.89 -17.96
N PHE A 54 15.26 20.00 -17.27
CA PHE A 54 14.09 20.18 -16.43
C PHE A 54 13.43 21.52 -16.70
N GLU A 55 12.16 21.46 -17.10
CA GLU A 55 11.25 22.60 -17.14
C GLU A 55 10.14 22.37 -16.11
N ALA A 56 9.90 23.37 -15.25
CA ALA A 56 8.89 23.27 -14.20
C ALA A 56 7.48 23.40 -14.77
N ILE A 57 6.59 22.46 -14.44
CA ILE A 57 5.18 22.51 -14.83
C ILE A 57 4.42 23.26 -13.74
N SER A 58 4.07 24.53 -13.99
CA SER A 58 3.31 25.33 -13.03
C SER A 58 1.85 24.86 -12.90
N LYS A 59 1.22 25.09 -11.73
CA LYS A 59 -0.22 24.84 -11.49
C LYS A 59 -1.15 25.68 -12.39
N LYS A 60 -0.59 26.65 -13.11
CA LYS A 60 -1.30 27.46 -14.11
C LYS A 60 -1.42 26.79 -15.49
N HIS A 61 -0.64 25.74 -15.75
CA HIS A 61 -0.76 25.00 -17.01
C HIS A 61 -2.07 24.24 -17.04
N ALA A 62 -2.71 24.21 -18.21
CA ALA A 62 -3.81 23.30 -18.45
C ALA A 62 -3.36 21.86 -18.17
N ASP A 63 -4.17 21.14 -17.40
CA ASP A 63 -3.91 19.75 -17.03
C ASP A 63 -2.52 19.47 -16.42
N TYR A 64 -2.02 20.43 -15.63
CA TYR A 64 -0.69 20.36 -15.02
C TYR A 64 -0.48 19.06 -14.22
N ARG A 65 -1.52 18.56 -13.55
CA ARG A 65 -1.46 17.36 -12.71
C ARG A 65 -1.17 16.10 -13.52
N ALA A 66 -1.92 15.86 -14.59
CA ALA A 66 -1.67 14.74 -15.48
C ALA A 66 -0.28 14.85 -16.13
N THR A 67 0.12 16.07 -16.51
CA THR A 67 1.42 16.33 -17.14
C THR A 67 2.58 16.04 -16.19
N ARG A 68 2.52 16.49 -14.92
CA ARG A 68 3.53 16.22 -13.89
C ARG A 68 3.70 14.72 -13.65
N ILE A 69 2.58 14.02 -13.49
CA ILE A 69 2.56 12.57 -13.26
C ILE A 69 3.15 11.82 -14.46
N CYS A 70 2.69 12.14 -15.68
CA CYS A 70 3.22 11.55 -16.91
C CYS A 70 4.75 11.72 -17.02
N LYS A 71 5.23 12.97 -16.90
CA LYS A 71 6.67 13.29 -17.03
C LYS A 71 7.53 12.64 -15.95
N TYR A 72 7.02 12.50 -14.73
CA TYR A 72 7.75 11.81 -13.67
C TYR A 72 7.84 10.30 -13.93
N LEU A 73 6.74 9.67 -14.32
CA LEU A 73 6.73 8.24 -14.62
C LEU A 73 7.60 7.90 -15.84
N ASP A 74 7.63 8.78 -16.85
CA ASP A 74 8.56 8.68 -17.98
C ASP A 74 10.02 8.75 -17.51
N LEU A 75 10.35 9.73 -16.63
CA LEU A 75 11.68 9.84 -16.05
C LEU A 75 12.07 8.57 -15.28
N VAL A 76 11.18 8.05 -14.43
CA VAL A 76 11.43 6.82 -13.66
C VAL A 76 11.68 5.64 -14.60
N GLN A 77 10.85 5.47 -15.64
CA GLN A 77 11.01 4.41 -16.64
C GLN A 77 12.35 4.53 -17.39
N ASP A 78 12.69 5.73 -17.85
CA ASP A 78 13.93 5.96 -18.60
C ASP A 78 15.17 5.66 -17.73
N LEU A 79 15.18 6.11 -16.47
CA LEU A 79 16.27 5.82 -15.51
C LEU A 79 16.40 4.32 -15.19
N VAL A 80 15.30 3.63 -14.94
CA VAL A 80 15.34 2.18 -14.63
C VAL A 80 15.79 1.38 -15.84
N SER A 81 15.35 1.74 -17.05
CA SER A 81 15.80 1.11 -18.29
C SER A 81 17.31 1.27 -18.47
N GLU A 82 17.85 2.47 -18.25
CA GLU A 82 19.30 2.73 -18.32
C GLU A 82 20.07 1.91 -17.28
N GLN A 83 19.55 1.83 -16.05
CA GLN A 83 20.17 1.03 -14.99
C GLN A 83 20.25 -0.46 -15.35
N VAL A 84 19.17 -1.05 -15.89
CA VAL A 84 19.16 -2.46 -16.32
C VAL A 84 20.08 -2.69 -17.50
N GLU A 85 20.08 -1.79 -18.50
CA GLU A 85 20.97 -1.91 -19.65
C GLU A 85 22.45 -1.78 -19.26
N ARG A 86 22.77 -0.94 -18.27
CA ARG A 86 24.11 -0.90 -17.67
C ARG A 86 24.48 -2.26 -17.07
N LEU A 87 23.62 -2.83 -16.22
CA LEU A 87 23.86 -4.12 -15.58
C LEU A 87 24.12 -5.25 -16.57
N LYS A 88 23.47 -5.24 -17.74
CA LYS A 88 23.70 -6.24 -18.81
C LYS A 88 25.07 -6.12 -19.49
N ARG A 89 25.70 -4.95 -19.47
CA ARG A 89 26.91 -4.63 -20.25
C ARG A 89 28.21 -4.63 -19.46
N VAL A 90 28.15 -4.34 -18.17
CA VAL A 90 29.34 -4.28 -17.28
C VAL A 90 29.99 -5.66 -17.10
N ASP A 91 31.24 -5.66 -16.62
CA ASP A 91 31.88 -6.88 -16.15
C ASP A 91 31.31 -7.28 -14.79
N TRP A 92 30.48 -8.33 -14.79
CA TRP A 92 29.83 -8.84 -13.58
C TRP A 92 30.80 -9.31 -12.48
N LYS A 93 32.08 -9.59 -12.82
CA LYS A 93 33.08 -9.94 -11.80
C LYS A 93 33.59 -8.74 -11.02
N GLU A 94 33.59 -7.55 -11.61
CA GLU A 94 34.20 -6.35 -11.02
C GLU A 94 33.14 -5.34 -10.55
N ASP A 95 31.95 -5.33 -11.17
CA ASP A 95 30.88 -4.40 -10.83
C ASP A 95 30.05 -4.88 -9.63
N LYS A 96 30.10 -4.13 -8.53
CA LYS A 96 29.42 -4.44 -7.27
C LYS A 96 27.89 -4.48 -7.41
N GLU A 97 27.30 -3.64 -8.25
CA GLU A 97 25.85 -3.60 -8.42
C GLU A 97 25.36 -4.80 -9.25
N ALA A 98 26.15 -5.23 -10.23
CA ALA A 98 25.89 -6.48 -10.94
C ALA A 98 26.05 -7.71 -10.04
N GLN A 99 27.08 -7.76 -9.19
CA GLN A 99 27.19 -8.82 -8.17
C GLN A 99 25.97 -8.83 -7.26
N ARG A 100 25.56 -7.65 -6.77
CA ARG A 100 24.39 -7.47 -5.93
C ARG A 100 23.09 -7.97 -6.59
N TYR A 101 22.90 -7.77 -7.90
CA TYR A 101 21.78 -8.36 -8.64
C TYR A 101 21.69 -9.87 -8.40
N PHE A 102 22.79 -10.61 -8.62
CA PHE A 102 22.81 -12.07 -8.44
C PHE A 102 22.70 -12.52 -6.98
N GLU A 103 23.22 -11.72 -6.04
CA GLU A 103 23.09 -11.99 -4.60
C GLU A 103 21.64 -11.93 -4.13
N LEU A 104 20.87 -10.96 -4.64
CA LEU A 104 19.49 -10.74 -4.24
C LEU A 104 18.52 -11.78 -4.86
N LEU A 105 18.82 -12.34 -6.04
CA LEU A 105 17.98 -13.36 -6.68
C LEU A 105 17.71 -14.56 -5.75
N PRO A 106 16.48 -15.12 -5.73
CA PRO A 106 16.21 -16.36 -4.98
C PRO A 106 17.04 -17.53 -5.51
N GLU A 107 17.28 -18.55 -4.67
CA GLU A 107 18.08 -19.72 -5.08
C GLU A 107 17.46 -20.49 -6.25
N SER A 108 16.13 -20.47 -6.37
CA SER A 108 15.40 -21.11 -7.45
C SER A 108 15.48 -20.36 -8.79
N HIS A 109 16.05 -19.15 -8.85
CA HIS A 109 16.12 -18.37 -10.08
C HIS A 109 17.23 -18.92 -11.01
N PRO A 110 16.93 -19.28 -12.28
CA PRO A 110 17.91 -19.87 -13.19
C PRO A 110 19.17 -19.03 -13.39
N SER A 111 19.04 -17.70 -13.43
CA SER A 111 20.20 -16.79 -13.57
C SER A 111 21.24 -16.93 -12.46
N LYS A 112 20.88 -17.44 -11.27
CA LYS A 112 21.84 -17.63 -10.18
C LYS A 112 22.78 -18.80 -10.45
N GLU A 113 22.22 -19.91 -10.92
CA GLU A 113 22.99 -21.08 -11.38
C GLU A 113 23.80 -20.73 -12.63
N ASN A 114 23.18 -20.08 -13.62
CA ASN A 114 23.87 -19.64 -14.83
C ASN A 114 25.04 -18.70 -14.52
N TYR A 115 24.90 -17.80 -13.54
CA TYR A 115 26.01 -16.94 -13.12
C TYR A 115 27.16 -17.73 -12.48
N ALA A 116 26.87 -18.72 -11.64
CA ALA A 116 27.88 -19.61 -11.09
C ALA A 116 28.61 -20.39 -12.19
N ARG A 117 27.87 -20.93 -13.17
CA ARG A 117 28.43 -21.59 -14.36
C ARG A 117 29.26 -20.64 -15.21
N TRP A 118 28.77 -19.44 -15.51
CA TRP A 118 29.50 -18.44 -16.28
C TRP A 118 30.84 -18.06 -15.63
N LYS A 119 30.90 -17.99 -14.29
CA LYS A 119 32.15 -17.73 -13.55
C LYS A 119 33.19 -18.84 -13.74
N SER A 120 32.78 -20.11 -13.79
CA SER A 120 33.68 -21.27 -13.91
C SER A 120 34.10 -21.58 -15.35
N LEU A 121 33.29 -21.18 -16.34
CA LEU A 121 33.61 -21.37 -17.76
C LEU A 121 34.85 -20.57 -18.19
N LYS A 122 35.69 -21.21 -19.02
CA LYS A 122 36.79 -20.56 -19.74
C LYS A 122 36.23 -19.66 -20.85
N HIS A 123 37.03 -18.71 -21.34
CA HIS A 123 36.64 -17.91 -22.49
C HIS A 123 36.37 -18.80 -23.72
N GLY A 124 35.23 -18.59 -24.37
CA GLY A 124 34.78 -19.40 -25.50
C GLY A 124 33.28 -19.27 -25.75
N TYR A 125 32.78 -19.94 -26.80
CA TYR A 125 31.40 -19.86 -27.27
C TYR A 125 30.36 -20.18 -26.17
N GLU A 126 30.59 -21.22 -25.38
CA GLU A 126 29.69 -21.61 -24.29
C GLU A 126 29.52 -20.51 -23.24
N LYS A 127 30.62 -19.83 -22.86
CA LYS A 127 30.57 -18.71 -21.92
C LYS A 127 29.79 -17.53 -22.49
N HIS A 128 29.87 -17.29 -23.80
CA HIS A 128 29.09 -16.26 -24.47
C HIS A 128 27.60 -16.59 -24.50
N LEU A 129 27.22 -17.84 -24.75
CA LEU A 129 25.82 -18.27 -24.70
C LEU A 129 25.22 -18.09 -23.30
N VAL A 130 25.87 -18.60 -22.25
CA VAL A 130 25.38 -18.44 -20.87
C VAL A 130 25.29 -16.96 -20.48
N ALA A 131 26.22 -16.13 -20.94
CA ALA A 131 26.14 -14.68 -20.71
C ALA A 131 24.93 -14.05 -21.42
N ASN A 132 24.59 -14.48 -22.63
CA ASN A 132 23.41 -13.97 -23.33
C ASN A 132 22.12 -14.41 -22.61
N ASP A 133 22.02 -15.67 -22.19
CA ASP A 133 20.86 -16.16 -21.42
C ASP A 133 20.65 -15.34 -20.13
N ILE A 134 21.74 -15.03 -19.42
CA ILE A 134 21.68 -14.18 -18.23
C ILE A 134 21.19 -12.77 -18.58
N ARG A 135 21.72 -12.16 -19.66
CA ARG A 135 21.33 -10.81 -20.08
C ARG A 135 19.87 -10.73 -20.49
N GLU A 136 19.35 -11.75 -21.16
CA GLU A 136 17.93 -11.83 -21.54
C GLU A 136 17.03 -11.98 -20.31
N ALA A 137 17.47 -12.73 -19.30
CA ALA A 137 16.76 -12.89 -18.04
C ALA A 137 16.84 -11.66 -17.10
N MET A 138 17.77 -10.73 -17.33
CA MET A 138 17.89 -9.47 -16.58
C MET A 138 16.78 -8.49 -16.98
N VAL A 139 15.66 -8.57 -16.27
CA VAL A 139 14.50 -7.69 -16.43
C VAL A 139 14.30 -6.81 -15.19
N ALA A 140 13.78 -5.60 -15.42
CA ALA A 140 13.40 -4.71 -14.33
C ALA A 140 12.23 -5.29 -13.51
N GLY A 141 12.18 -4.95 -12.23
CA GLY A 141 10.97 -5.11 -11.42
C GLY A 141 9.84 -4.22 -11.95
N GLU A 142 8.59 -4.65 -11.75
CA GLU A 142 7.41 -3.89 -12.17
C GLU A 142 7.33 -2.56 -11.39
N ILE A 143 7.06 -1.46 -12.10
CA ILE A 143 6.94 -0.10 -11.56
C ILE A 143 5.45 0.24 -11.50
N ASP A 144 4.72 -0.38 -10.59
CA ASP A 144 3.28 -0.16 -10.46
C ASP A 144 2.99 1.23 -9.89
N VAL A 145 1.77 1.73 -10.11
CA VAL A 145 1.29 2.99 -9.53
C VAL A 145 0.05 2.77 -8.69
N ASN A 146 -0.09 3.46 -7.57
CA ASN A 146 -1.26 3.39 -6.71
C ASN A 146 -2.05 4.68 -6.71
N ILE A 147 -3.37 4.54 -6.76
CA ILE A 147 -4.32 5.62 -6.51
C ILE A 147 -5.28 5.25 -5.38
N MET A 148 -5.69 6.26 -4.61
CA MET A 148 -6.82 6.12 -3.69
C MET A 148 -8.09 6.59 -4.40
N SER A 149 -8.90 5.66 -4.89
CA SER A 149 -10.00 5.95 -5.83
C SER A 149 -11.03 6.96 -5.29
N LYS A 150 -11.27 6.96 -3.97
CA LYS A 150 -12.21 7.90 -3.32
C LYS A 150 -11.61 9.27 -2.97
N VAL A 151 -10.30 9.44 -3.06
CA VAL A 151 -9.65 10.75 -2.87
C VAL A 151 -9.65 11.45 -4.22
N ASP A 152 -10.80 12.03 -4.55
CA ASP A 152 -11.12 12.51 -5.90
C ASP A 152 -11.79 13.88 -5.86
N LYS A 153 -10.99 14.89 -5.55
CA LYS A 153 -11.45 16.28 -5.45
C LYS A 153 -11.74 16.84 -6.85
N ILE A 154 -12.93 17.43 -7.01
CA ILE A 154 -13.31 18.18 -8.21
C ILE A 154 -12.51 19.48 -8.24
N ASN A 155 -11.87 19.77 -9.37
CA ASN A 155 -11.06 20.96 -9.55
C ASN A 155 -11.88 22.10 -10.16
N ARG A 156 -11.42 23.34 -9.94
CA ARG A 156 -12.06 24.57 -10.41
C ARG A 156 -11.11 25.37 -11.28
N ASP A 157 -11.65 26.14 -12.21
CA ASP A 157 -10.88 27.08 -13.02
C ASP A 157 -10.49 28.34 -12.22
N ALA A 158 -9.83 29.30 -12.89
CA ALA A 158 -9.40 30.55 -12.27
C ALA A 158 -10.56 31.45 -11.83
N ASP A 159 -11.73 31.31 -12.46
CA ASP A 159 -12.95 32.06 -12.17
C ASP A 159 -13.81 31.37 -11.08
N GLY A 160 -13.40 30.19 -10.63
CA GLY A 160 -14.05 29.42 -9.56
C GLY A 160 -15.12 28.45 -10.06
N ASN A 161 -15.30 28.29 -11.37
CA ASN A 161 -16.25 27.33 -11.95
C ASN A 161 -15.69 25.91 -11.86
N GLU A 162 -16.56 24.93 -11.66
CA GLU A 162 -16.16 23.53 -11.64
C GLU A 162 -15.71 23.07 -13.02
N LEU A 163 -14.54 22.43 -13.07
CA LEU A 163 -14.05 21.79 -14.28
C LEU A 163 -14.79 20.47 -14.50
N PRO A 164 -14.87 19.99 -15.76
CA PRO A 164 -15.37 18.65 -16.06
C PRO A 164 -14.71 17.56 -15.22
N GLU A 165 -15.45 16.49 -14.91
CA GLU A 165 -15.01 15.42 -13.99
C GLU A 165 -13.67 14.77 -14.39
N VAL A 166 -13.33 14.76 -15.68
CA VAL A 166 -12.04 14.27 -16.17
C VAL A 166 -10.84 15.05 -15.62
N PHE A 167 -11.04 16.28 -15.15
CA PHE A 167 -10.02 17.11 -14.49
C PHE A 167 -10.00 16.98 -12.98
N SER A 168 -10.80 16.07 -12.39
CA SER A 168 -10.70 15.76 -10.96
C SER A 168 -9.31 15.20 -10.61
N ASP A 169 -8.94 15.27 -9.34
CA ASP A 169 -7.62 14.85 -8.88
C ASP A 169 -7.31 13.38 -9.23
N ALA A 170 -8.29 12.47 -9.12
CA ALA A 170 -8.06 11.07 -9.43
C ALA A 170 -8.03 10.80 -10.94
N SER A 171 -8.95 11.40 -11.70
CA SER A 171 -9.02 11.26 -13.16
C SER A 171 -7.76 11.83 -13.83
N ALA A 172 -7.29 12.99 -13.39
CA ALA A 172 -6.04 13.57 -13.89
C ALA A 172 -4.82 12.69 -13.58
N ALA A 173 -4.78 12.07 -12.40
CA ALA A 173 -3.69 11.15 -12.05
C ALA A 173 -3.68 9.89 -12.93
N VAL A 174 -4.84 9.26 -13.12
CA VAL A 174 -4.99 8.10 -14.01
C VAL A 174 -4.67 8.44 -15.45
N ARG A 175 -5.08 9.61 -15.94
CA ARG A 175 -4.72 10.08 -17.29
C ARG A 175 -3.22 10.29 -17.43
N GLY A 176 -2.58 10.92 -16.45
CA GLY A 176 -1.12 11.07 -16.43
C GLY A 176 -0.39 9.72 -16.51
N PHE A 177 -0.87 8.73 -15.75
CA PHE A 177 -0.36 7.35 -15.86
C PHE A 177 -0.64 6.74 -17.24
N ALA A 178 -1.86 6.83 -17.76
CA ALA A 178 -2.25 6.27 -19.05
C ALA A 178 -1.41 6.83 -20.20
N MET A 179 -1.07 8.12 -20.16
CA MET A 179 -0.26 8.81 -21.17
C MET A 179 1.26 8.54 -21.06
N SER A 180 1.75 8.08 -19.92
CA SER A 180 3.18 7.79 -19.73
C SER A 180 3.64 6.57 -20.56
N LYS A 181 4.94 6.50 -20.83
CA LYS A 181 5.63 5.37 -21.48
C LYS A 181 5.59 4.08 -20.65
N LEU A 182 5.41 4.21 -19.34
CA LEU A 182 5.47 3.12 -18.37
C LEU A 182 4.47 2.00 -18.70
N GLN A 183 4.89 0.75 -18.70
CA GLN A 183 3.99 -0.40 -18.93
C GLN A 183 3.86 -1.21 -17.63
N SER A 184 2.84 -0.90 -16.83
CA SER A 184 2.67 -1.48 -15.49
C SER A 184 1.21 -1.46 -15.05
N SER A 185 0.96 -1.77 -13.77
CA SER A 185 -0.38 -1.83 -13.21
C SER A 185 -0.77 -0.56 -12.45
N LEU A 186 -2.04 -0.16 -12.60
CA LEU A 186 -2.70 0.77 -11.70
C LEU A 186 -3.34 -0.02 -10.54
N VAL A 187 -2.84 0.18 -9.33
CA VAL A 187 -3.38 -0.33 -8.09
C VAL A 187 -4.54 0.56 -7.63
N LEU A 188 -5.76 0.04 -7.73
CA LEU A 188 -6.98 0.69 -7.26
C LEU A 188 -7.17 0.38 -5.78
N SER A 189 -7.06 1.40 -4.93
CA SER A 189 -7.21 1.29 -3.47
C SER A 189 -8.29 2.22 -2.91
N ALA A 190 -8.60 2.07 -1.61
CA ALA A 190 -9.58 2.89 -0.89
C ALA A 190 -11.03 2.78 -1.41
N GLY A 191 -11.39 1.61 -1.93
CA GLY A 191 -12.76 1.26 -2.35
C GLY A 191 -13.15 1.79 -3.72
N MET A 192 -14.35 1.41 -4.15
CA MET A 192 -14.87 1.74 -5.49
C MET A 192 -15.21 3.23 -5.64
N ASN A 193 -14.79 3.83 -6.76
CA ASN A 193 -15.29 5.11 -7.27
C ASN A 193 -15.89 4.87 -8.66
N PRO A 194 -17.24 4.78 -8.78
CA PRO A 194 -17.92 4.52 -10.05
C PRO A 194 -17.52 5.46 -11.19
N ARG A 195 -17.28 6.74 -10.89
CA ARG A 195 -16.91 7.75 -11.90
C ARG A 195 -15.51 7.49 -12.45
N LEU A 196 -14.54 7.29 -11.56
CA LEU A 196 -13.17 6.94 -11.97
C LEU A 196 -13.13 5.63 -12.76
N TYR A 197 -13.92 4.63 -12.35
CA TYR A 197 -13.97 3.34 -13.02
C TYR A 197 -14.63 3.42 -14.40
N ALA A 198 -15.62 4.31 -14.58
CA ALA A 198 -16.13 4.66 -15.90
C ALA A 198 -15.07 5.35 -16.76
N TYR A 199 -14.34 6.31 -16.19
CA TYR A 199 -13.28 7.02 -16.91
C TYR A 199 -12.15 6.10 -17.40
N LEU A 200 -11.84 5.01 -16.68
CA LEU A 200 -10.87 3.99 -17.16
C LEU A 200 -11.26 3.44 -18.53
N SER A 201 -12.55 3.26 -18.81
CA SER A 201 -13.05 2.75 -20.11
C SER A 201 -13.00 3.77 -21.24
N GLU A 202 -12.79 5.05 -20.94
CA GLU A 202 -12.53 6.08 -21.96
C GLU A 202 -11.05 6.09 -22.37
N LEU A 203 -10.19 5.43 -21.60
CA LEU A 203 -8.74 5.38 -21.81
C LEU A 203 -8.37 4.04 -22.46
N GLY A 204 -8.33 4.01 -23.80
CA GLY A 204 -8.11 2.79 -24.58
C GLY A 204 -6.81 2.01 -24.28
N THR A 205 -5.87 2.58 -23.53
CA THR A 205 -4.64 1.90 -23.09
C THR A 205 -4.86 0.79 -22.05
N PHE A 206 -6.05 0.70 -21.45
CA PHE A 206 -6.43 -0.38 -20.54
C PHE A 206 -7.13 -1.55 -21.23
N PHE A 207 -7.40 -1.44 -22.53
CA PHE A 207 -7.92 -2.53 -23.34
C PHE A 207 -6.80 -3.47 -23.79
N PRO A 208 -7.11 -4.75 -24.06
CA PRO A 208 -6.11 -5.68 -24.56
C PRO A 208 -5.73 -5.33 -26.00
N ASP A 209 -4.50 -5.64 -26.39
CA ASP A 209 -4.11 -5.73 -27.78
C ASP A 209 -4.62 -7.04 -28.42
N ALA A 210 -4.28 -7.25 -29.71
CA ALA A 210 -4.69 -8.42 -30.46
C ALA A 210 -4.20 -9.75 -29.87
N ASP A 211 -3.13 -9.72 -29.08
CA ASP A 211 -2.54 -10.90 -28.42
C ASP A 211 -3.07 -11.06 -26.98
N GLY A 212 -4.01 -10.22 -26.54
CA GLY A 212 -4.54 -10.23 -25.18
C GLY A 212 -3.62 -9.58 -24.14
N ASN A 213 -2.58 -8.87 -24.56
CA ASN A 213 -1.66 -8.17 -23.66
C ASN A 213 -2.16 -6.76 -23.35
N PHE A 214 -1.76 -6.24 -22.18
CA PHE A 214 -2.18 -4.93 -21.72
C PHE A 214 -0.99 -3.99 -21.59
N LYS A 215 -1.10 -2.81 -22.21
CA LYS A 215 -0.15 -1.72 -21.98
C LYS A 215 -0.26 -1.16 -20.57
N LYS A 216 -1.48 -1.06 -20.03
CA LYS A 216 -1.76 -0.67 -18.64
C LYS A 216 -2.68 -1.70 -18.02
N LYS A 217 -2.27 -2.27 -16.90
CA LYS A 217 -3.02 -3.31 -16.17
C LYS A 217 -3.78 -2.71 -15.00
N ILE A 218 -4.74 -3.46 -14.48
CA ILE A 218 -5.44 -3.12 -13.22
C ILE A 218 -5.09 -4.14 -12.15
N THR A 219 -4.61 -3.64 -11.01
CA THR A 219 -4.53 -4.40 -9.77
C THR A 219 -5.64 -3.92 -8.85
N LEU A 220 -6.58 -4.79 -8.47
CA LEU A 220 -7.63 -4.46 -7.54
C LEU A 220 -7.22 -4.87 -6.12
N LYS A 221 -7.11 -3.89 -5.23
CA LYS A 221 -6.79 -4.12 -3.83
C LYS A 221 -8.07 -4.42 -3.04
N VAL A 222 -8.13 -5.59 -2.39
CA VAL A 222 -9.37 -6.17 -1.83
C VAL A 222 -9.18 -6.74 -0.44
N SER A 223 -10.23 -6.70 0.38
CA SER A 223 -10.26 -7.23 1.75
C SER A 223 -11.24 -8.38 1.93
N ASP A 224 -12.03 -8.73 0.91
CA ASP A 224 -12.99 -9.84 0.94
C ASP A 224 -13.38 -10.25 -0.50
N TYR A 225 -13.80 -11.51 -0.67
CA TYR A 225 -14.14 -12.09 -1.97
C TYR A 225 -15.37 -11.43 -2.62
N ARG A 226 -16.41 -11.15 -1.82
CA ARG A 226 -17.67 -10.59 -2.33
C ARG A 226 -17.47 -9.20 -2.93
N SER A 227 -16.77 -8.31 -2.23
CA SER A 227 -16.41 -6.97 -2.70
C SER A 227 -15.55 -7.04 -3.97
N ALA A 228 -14.60 -7.97 -4.01
CA ALA A 228 -13.77 -8.22 -5.19
C ALA A 228 -14.62 -8.60 -6.42
N LEU A 229 -15.54 -9.56 -6.26
CA LEU A 229 -16.43 -10.00 -7.33
C LEU A 229 -17.34 -8.87 -7.83
N ILE A 230 -17.92 -8.07 -6.92
CA ILE A 230 -18.81 -6.94 -7.29
C ILE A 230 -18.04 -5.91 -8.11
N GLN A 231 -16.87 -5.49 -7.64
CA GLN A 231 -16.04 -4.51 -8.34
C GLN A 231 -15.53 -5.04 -9.68
N ALA A 232 -15.17 -6.32 -9.73
CA ALA A 232 -14.74 -6.96 -10.96
C ALA A 232 -15.84 -7.02 -12.02
N LYS A 233 -17.06 -7.43 -11.65
CA LYS A 233 -18.22 -7.39 -12.55
C LYS A 233 -18.53 -5.98 -13.03
N TYR A 234 -18.32 -4.96 -12.19
CA TYR A 234 -18.52 -3.56 -12.58
C TYR A 234 -17.50 -3.09 -13.63
N LEU A 235 -16.22 -3.45 -13.48
CA LEU A 235 -15.15 -3.11 -14.42
C LEU A 235 -15.24 -3.93 -15.72
N ALA A 236 -15.53 -5.22 -15.62
CA ALA A 236 -15.67 -6.10 -16.78
C ALA A 236 -16.77 -5.64 -17.75
N LYS A 237 -17.92 -5.19 -17.22
CA LYS A 237 -19.00 -4.57 -18.02
C LYS A 237 -18.61 -3.30 -18.78
N ARG A 238 -17.38 -2.81 -18.60
CA ARG A 238 -16.80 -1.64 -19.28
C ARG A 238 -15.55 -1.98 -20.09
N GLY A 239 -15.32 -3.27 -20.34
CA GLY A 239 -14.13 -3.73 -21.06
C GLY A 239 -12.83 -3.58 -20.25
N ILE A 240 -12.91 -3.41 -18.92
CA ILE A 240 -11.72 -3.32 -18.06
C ILE A 240 -11.49 -4.64 -17.33
N TRP A 241 -10.32 -5.23 -17.56
CA TRP A 241 -9.90 -6.50 -16.95
C TRP A 241 -9.05 -6.28 -15.70
N ILE A 242 -9.29 -7.06 -14.66
CA ILE A 242 -8.42 -7.09 -13.47
C ILE A 242 -7.32 -8.12 -13.72
N SER A 243 -6.08 -7.65 -13.82
CA SER A 243 -4.90 -8.50 -14.00
C SER A 243 -4.37 -9.07 -12.69
N GLU A 244 -4.69 -8.45 -11.55
CA GLU A 244 -4.27 -8.90 -10.23
C GLU A 244 -5.32 -8.57 -9.16
N TYR A 245 -5.66 -9.55 -8.31
CA TYR A 245 -6.31 -9.30 -7.02
C TYR A 245 -5.24 -9.28 -5.93
N ARG A 246 -5.05 -8.10 -5.32
CA ARG A 246 -4.12 -7.89 -4.21
C ARG A 246 -4.89 -7.92 -2.90
N ILE A 247 -4.93 -9.10 -2.28
CA ILE A 247 -5.68 -9.39 -1.06
C ILE A 247 -4.90 -8.82 0.13
N GLU A 248 -5.57 -8.09 1.01
CA GLU A 248 -4.93 -7.51 2.18
C GLU A 248 -5.62 -7.86 3.50
N SER A 249 -4.82 -8.01 4.55
CA SER A 249 -5.34 -8.00 5.91
C SER A 249 -5.95 -6.63 6.24
N GLY A 250 -7.13 -6.65 6.86
CA GLY A 250 -7.87 -5.45 7.23
C GLY A 250 -7.20 -4.60 8.31
N LEU A 251 -6.58 -5.23 9.31
CA LEU A 251 -5.96 -4.55 10.46
C LEU A 251 -4.44 -4.73 10.57
N ASN A 252 -3.85 -5.70 9.88
CA ASN A 252 -2.43 -6.04 10.00
C ASN A 252 -1.54 -5.28 9.00
N CYS A 253 -2.14 -4.58 8.04
CA CYS A 253 -1.46 -3.67 7.12
C CYS A 253 -1.15 -2.32 7.77
N GLY A 254 -0.21 -1.57 7.18
CA GLY A 254 -0.04 -0.14 7.48
C GLY A 254 -1.09 0.73 6.77
N GLY A 255 -1.18 2.00 7.13
CA GLY A 255 -2.13 2.95 6.56
C GLY A 255 -3.54 2.83 7.15
N HIS A 256 -4.56 2.99 6.29
CA HIS A 256 -5.95 2.86 6.71
C HIS A 256 -6.25 1.45 7.21
N ALA A 257 -6.90 1.37 8.36
CA ALA A 257 -7.27 0.13 9.02
C ALA A 257 -8.77 -0.12 8.82
N PHE A 258 -9.09 -1.27 8.27
CA PHE A 258 -10.46 -1.71 8.01
C PHE A 258 -10.68 -3.03 8.73
N ALA A 259 -11.26 -2.96 9.93
CA ALA A 259 -11.85 -4.16 10.51
C ALA A 259 -13.02 -4.53 9.59
N THR A 260 -12.84 -5.59 8.79
CA THR A 260 -13.94 -6.24 8.06
C THR A 260 -15.07 -6.60 9.04
N ASP A 261 -16.16 -7.22 8.60
CA ASP A 261 -17.22 -7.67 9.53
C ASP A 261 -16.80 -8.88 10.40
N GLY A 262 -15.55 -8.93 10.87
CA GLY A 262 -14.93 -10.02 11.64
C GLY A 262 -14.19 -11.06 10.77
N PHE A 263 -14.18 -10.89 9.44
CA PHE A 263 -13.50 -11.81 8.54
C PHE A 263 -11.98 -11.70 8.65
N LEU A 264 -11.34 -12.76 9.14
CA LEU A 264 -9.88 -12.88 9.20
C LEU A 264 -9.29 -13.25 7.84
N LEU A 265 -8.00 -12.95 7.63
CA LEU A 265 -7.34 -13.12 6.34
C LEU A 265 -7.29 -14.57 5.86
N GLY A 266 -7.08 -15.54 6.76
CA GLY A 266 -6.98 -16.96 6.39
C GLY A 266 -8.23 -17.49 5.68
N PRO A 267 -9.43 -17.37 6.28
CA PRO A 267 -10.69 -17.69 5.61
C PRO A 267 -10.90 -16.97 4.27
N ILE A 268 -10.53 -15.69 4.18
CA ILE A 268 -10.63 -14.92 2.92
C ILE A 268 -9.73 -15.55 1.84
N LEU A 269 -8.47 -15.86 2.17
CA LEU A 269 -7.54 -16.49 1.24
C LEU A 269 -8.02 -17.88 0.80
N GLU A 270 -8.60 -18.66 1.72
CA GLU A 270 -9.21 -19.95 1.41
C GLU A 270 -10.37 -19.80 0.42
N GLU A 271 -11.22 -18.79 0.59
CA GLU A 271 -12.33 -18.49 -0.32
C GLU A 271 -11.84 -18.14 -1.73
N PHE A 272 -10.81 -17.28 -1.85
CA PHE A 272 -10.20 -16.97 -3.14
C PHE A 272 -9.55 -18.19 -3.79
N LYS A 273 -8.82 -19.00 -3.02
CA LYS A 273 -8.18 -20.23 -3.49
C LYS A 273 -9.22 -21.19 -4.09
N ASN A 274 -10.33 -21.43 -3.38
CA ASN A 274 -11.35 -22.39 -3.79
C ASN A 274 -12.25 -21.88 -4.92
N ASN A 275 -12.44 -20.57 -5.04
CA ASN A 275 -13.36 -19.97 -6.02
C ASN A 275 -12.66 -19.29 -7.20
N LYS A 276 -11.36 -19.47 -7.42
CA LYS A 276 -10.61 -18.83 -8.52
C LYS A 276 -11.23 -19.07 -9.90
N GLU A 277 -11.62 -20.30 -10.21
CA GLU A 277 -12.24 -20.66 -11.49
C GLU A 277 -13.65 -20.07 -11.62
N ALA A 278 -14.44 -20.15 -10.55
CA ALA A 278 -15.78 -19.56 -10.51
C ALA A 278 -15.75 -18.04 -10.68
N LEU A 279 -14.78 -17.36 -10.06
CA LEU A 279 -14.55 -15.92 -10.22
C LEU A 279 -14.34 -15.56 -11.69
N ILE A 280 -13.46 -16.28 -12.40
CA ILE A 280 -13.20 -16.04 -13.83
C ILE A 280 -14.46 -16.32 -14.67
N ALA A 281 -15.13 -17.44 -14.44
CA ALA A 281 -16.35 -17.82 -15.16
C ALA A 281 -17.47 -16.78 -15.01
N ASP A 282 -17.55 -16.12 -13.85
CA ASP A 282 -18.53 -15.08 -13.54
C ASP A 282 -18.23 -13.71 -14.19
N ILE A 283 -16.96 -13.44 -14.52
CA ILE A 283 -16.48 -12.13 -14.98
C ILE A 283 -16.22 -12.13 -16.49
N PHE A 284 -15.60 -13.19 -17.02
CA PHE A 284 -15.13 -13.23 -18.40
C PHE A 284 -16.24 -13.02 -19.44
N PRO A 285 -17.45 -13.61 -19.32
CA PRO A 285 -18.53 -13.34 -20.28
C PRO A 285 -18.95 -11.88 -20.33
N LEU A 286 -18.95 -11.18 -19.17
CA LEU A 286 -19.29 -9.76 -19.09
C LEU A 286 -18.23 -8.90 -19.78
N TYR A 287 -16.96 -9.27 -19.59
CA TYR A 287 -15.82 -8.63 -20.23
C TYR A 287 -15.83 -8.82 -21.75
N GLN A 288 -16.03 -10.05 -22.20
CA GLN A 288 -16.08 -10.39 -23.62
C GLN A 288 -17.20 -9.63 -24.34
N GLN A 289 -18.40 -9.56 -23.75
CA GLN A 289 -19.50 -8.77 -24.31
C GLN A 289 -19.13 -7.28 -24.42
N ALA A 290 -18.55 -6.70 -23.36
CA ALA A 290 -18.16 -5.30 -23.38
C ALA A 290 -17.07 -5.00 -24.43
N LEU A 291 -16.14 -5.92 -24.68
CA LEU A 291 -15.17 -5.79 -25.77
C LEU A 291 -15.84 -5.85 -27.14
N GLN A 292 -16.78 -6.78 -27.35
CA GLN A 292 -17.52 -6.91 -28.61
C GLN A 292 -18.28 -5.62 -28.94
N ASP A 293 -18.91 -5.00 -27.93
CA ASP A 293 -19.60 -3.71 -28.07
C ASP A 293 -18.65 -2.57 -28.47
N LEU A 294 -17.36 -2.69 -28.13
CA LEU A 294 -16.28 -1.76 -28.51
C LEU A 294 -15.60 -2.13 -29.85
N GLY A 295 -16.03 -3.19 -30.53
CA GLY A 295 -15.39 -3.70 -31.74
C GLY A 295 -14.05 -4.41 -31.49
N LEU A 296 -13.79 -4.82 -30.25
CA LEU A 296 -12.63 -5.60 -29.82
C LEU A 296 -13.04 -7.05 -29.52
N ASN A 297 -12.09 -7.97 -29.49
CA ASN A 297 -12.35 -9.37 -29.17
C ASN A 297 -11.29 -9.93 -28.22
N SER A 298 -11.70 -10.84 -27.35
CA SER A 298 -10.81 -11.67 -26.53
C SER A 298 -11.37 -13.08 -26.54
N GLU A 299 -10.63 -14.03 -27.12
CA GLU A 299 -11.07 -15.43 -27.21
C GLU A 299 -10.95 -16.14 -25.87
N ASN A 300 -9.87 -15.84 -25.14
CA ASN A 300 -9.55 -16.44 -23.85
C ASN A 300 -9.57 -15.40 -22.74
N ALA A 301 -9.85 -15.84 -21.51
CA ALA A 301 -9.72 -15.00 -20.33
C ALA A 301 -8.23 -14.67 -20.11
N PRO A 302 -7.85 -13.38 -20.04
CA PRO A 302 -6.48 -13.03 -19.71
C PRO A 302 -6.10 -13.51 -18.31
N ALA A 303 -4.83 -13.88 -18.12
CA ALA A 303 -4.36 -14.41 -16.85
C ALA A 303 -4.57 -13.43 -15.68
N ILE A 304 -4.94 -13.98 -14.51
CA ILE A 304 -5.14 -13.23 -13.27
C ILE A 304 -4.13 -13.70 -12.23
N LYS A 305 -3.38 -12.74 -11.66
CA LYS A 305 -2.53 -12.96 -10.49
C LYS A 305 -3.33 -12.78 -9.19
N PHE A 306 -3.00 -13.55 -8.17
CA PHE A 306 -3.49 -13.40 -6.80
C PHE A 306 -2.30 -13.16 -5.89
N SER A 307 -2.24 -12.00 -5.26
CA SER A 307 -1.19 -11.67 -4.31
C SER A 307 -1.79 -11.35 -2.95
N VAL A 308 -0.97 -11.46 -1.90
CA VAL A 308 -1.40 -11.22 -0.53
C VAL A 308 -0.43 -10.31 0.21
N GLN A 309 -0.94 -9.46 1.09
CA GLN A 309 -0.12 -8.62 1.95
C GLN A 309 -0.77 -8.39 3.32
N GLY A 310 0.04 -8.03 4.31
CA GLY A 310 -0.43 -7.66 5.64
C GLY A 310 0.16 -8.55 6.74
N GLY A 311 1.07 -7.97 7.51
CA GLY A 311 1.63 -8.59 8.73
C GLY A 311 2.65 -9.71 8.53
N VAL A 312 2.95 -10.11 7.29
CA VAL A 312 3.99 -11.11 7.00
C VAL A 312 5.34 -10.60 7.51
N GLY A 313 6.02 -11.46 8.27
CA GLY A 313 7.26 -11.12 8.97
C GLY A 313 8.35 -12.18 8.88
N THR A 314 8.08 -13.40 8.42
CA THR A 314 9.12 -14.46 8.30
C THR A 314 9.10 -15.16 6.93
N SER A 315 10.19 -15.85 6.60
CA SER A 315 10.26 -16.69 5.39
C SER A 315 9.28 -17.85 5.42
N GLN A 316 9.03 -18.44 6.60
CA GLN A 316 8.06 -19.53 6.74
C GLN A 316 6.64 -19.05 6.44
N GLU A 317 6.25 -17.87 6.93
CA GLU A 317 4.96 -17.26 6.60
C GLU A 317 4.85 -16.94 5.10
N HIS A 318 5.93 -16.41 4.52
CA HIS A 318 6.01 -16.11 3.08
C HIS A 318 5.79 -17.37 2.23
N SER A 319 6.58 -18.43 2.45
CA SER A 319 6.44 -19.68 1.71
C SER A 319 5.08 -20.32 1.93
N PHE A 320 4.56 -20.28 3.16
CA PHE A 320 3.23 -20.83 3.46
C PHE A 320 2.12 -20.16 2.61
N LEU A 321 2.16 -18.84 2.42
CA LEU A 321 1.19 -18.13 1.60
C LEU A 321 1.26 -18.53 0.11
N LEU A 322 2.47 -18.76 -0.40
CA LEU A 322 2.68 -19.24 -1.77
C LEU A 322 2.20 -20.68 -1.93
N ASP A 323 2.64 -21.58 -1.04
CA ASP A 323 2.48 -23.03 -1.19
C ASP A 323 1.08 -23.51 -0.82
N TYR A 324 0.49 -22.99 0.26
CA TYR A 324 -0.81 -23.45 0.74
C TYR A 324 -1.97 -22.73 0.04
N TYR A 325 -1.89 -21.41 -0.08
CA TYR A 325 -2.96 -20.61 -0.69
C TYR A 325 -2.81 -20.43 -2.20
N ASN A 326 -1.72 -20.93 -2.81
CA ASN A 326 -1.41 -20.75 -4.23
C ASN A 326 -1.34 -19.28 -4.64
N MET A 327 -0.77 -18.43 -3.76
CA MET A 327 -0.55 -17.03 -4.08
C MET A 327 0.63 -16.88 -5.05
N ASP A 328 0.51 -15.98 -6.02
CA ASP A 328 1.54 -15.69 -7.00
C ASP A 328 2.69 -14.83 -6.42
N ALA A 329 2.38 -13.99 -5.43
CA ALA A 329 3.36 -13.15 -4.75
C ALA A 329 2.89 -12.66 -3.37
N VAL A 330 3.83 -12.24 -2.53
CA VAL A 330 3.56 -11.66 -1.20
C VAL A 330 4.09 -10.23 -1.08
N GLY A 331 3.25 -9.30 -0.67
CA GLY A 331 3.64 -7.91 -0.43
C GLY A 331 4.29 -7.71 0.95
N TRP A 332 5.53 -7.22 0.96
CA TRP A 332 6.27 -6.85 2.18
C TRP A 332 6.31 -5.34 2.32
N GLY A 333 5.44 -4.80 3.17
CA GLY A 333 5.25 -3.36 3.34
C GLY A 333 6.15 -2.76 4.42
N SER A 334 5.61 -2.63 5.63
CA SER A 334 6.23 -1.91 6.75
C SER A 334 7.68 -2.30 7.07
N PRO A 335 8.13 -3.57 6.95
CA PRO A 335 9.54 -3.91 7.16
C PRO A 335 10.50 -3.13 6.25
N PHE A 336 10.09 -2.77 5.03
CA PHE A 336 10.90 -1.97 4.12
C PHE A 336 11.04 -0.50 4.52
N LEU A 337 10.22 0.01 5.45
CA LEU A 337 10.44 1.34 6.04
C LEU A 337 11.75 1.40 6.84
N LEU A 338 12.28 0.25 7.28
CA LEU A 338 13.58 0.14 7.95
C LEU A 338 14.74 -0.15 6.97
N VAL A 339 14.48 -0.09 5.64
CA VAL A 339 15.46 -0.38 4.58
C VAL A 339 15.72 0.90 3.76
N PRO A 340 16.65 1.78 4.18
CA PRO A 340 16.88 3.08 3.56
C PRO A 340 17.39 3.01 2.11
N GLU A 341 17.92 1.85 1.72
CA GLU A 341 18.34 1.52 0.35
C GLU A 341 17.16 1.34 -0.59
N ALA A 342 15.97 1.01 -0.09
CA ALA A 342 14.76 0.79 -0.88
C ALA A 342 13.74 1.93 -0.74
N THR A 343 13.69 2.61 0.40
CA THR A 343 12.61 3.56 0.72
C THR A 343 13.13 4.98 1.00
N THR A 344 12.19 5.92 1.07
CA THR A 344 12.42 7.35 1.32
C THR A 344 11.90 7.71 2.71
N VAL A 345 12.51 7.09 3.71
CA VAL A 345 12.38 7.47 5.13
C VAL A 345 13.56 8.37 5.49
N ASP A 346 13.28 9.49 6.15
CA ASP A 346 14.30 10.40 6.71
C ASP A 346 14.99 9.79 7.94
N GLU A 347 16.14 10.34 8.33
CA GLU A 347 16.99 9.77 9.37
C GLU A 347 16.34 9.74 10.76
N GLU A 348 15.62 10.81 11.16
CA GLU A 348 14.95 10.86 12.45
C GLU A 348 13.82 9.83 12.53
N THR A 349 13.00 9.75 11.49
CA THR A 349 11.92 8.76 11.43
C THR A 349 12.47 7.33 11.43
N LEU A 350 13.56 7.08 10.71
CA LEU A 350 14.20 5.76 10.65
C LEU A 350 14.72 5.32 12.03
N ASN A 351 15.37 6.21 12.76
CA ASN A 351 15.86 5.95 14.11
C ASN A 351 14.70 5.72 15.11
N ASN A 352 13.62 6.49 14.98
CA ASN A 352 12.43 6.31 15.80
C ASN A 352 11.77 4.95 15.57
N LEU A 353 11.68 4.49 14.31
CA LEU A 353 11.16 3.16 13.98
C LEU A 353 12.06 2.05 14.51
N ALA A 354 13.38 2.17 14.34
CA ALA A 354 14.35 1.16 14.77
C ALA A 354 14.34 0.94 16.31
N THR A 355 13.93 1.95 17.07
CA THR A 355 13.87 1.92 18.54
C THR A 355 12.41 1.86 19.06
N ALA A 356 11.46 1.54 18.20
CA ALA A 356 10.05 1.46 18.56
C ALA A 356 9.73 0.18 19.35
N THR A 357 8.75 0.27 20.23
CA THR A 357 8.13 -0.89 20.90
C THR A 357 6.70 -1.10 20.39
N ALA A 358 6.08 -2.23 20.72
CA ALA A 358 4.71 -2.53 20.29
C ALA A 358 3.70 -1.43 20.66
N ASP A 359 3.85 -0.80 21.84
CA ASP A 359 2.96 0.27 22.32
C ASP A 359 3.07 1.60 21.56
N ASP A 360 4.13 1.79 20.77
CA ASP A 360 4.30 2.96 19.90
C ASP A 360 3.40 2.91 18.67
N PHE A 361 2.88 1.73 18.32
CA PHE A 361 1.99 1.49 17.17
C PHE A 361 0.55 1.36 17.65
N TYR A 362 -0.36 2.12 17.07
CA TYR A 362 -1.77 2.11 17.48
C TYR A 362 -2.69 2.50 16.35
N ILE A 363 -3.95 2.07 16.43
CA ILE A 363 -5.00 2.52 15.52
C ILE A 363 -5.67 3.75 16.15
N SER A 364 -5.89 4.78 15.34
CA SER A 364 -6.50 6.05 15.75
C SER A 364 -7.56 6.50 14.75
N GLN A 365 -8.38 7.48 15.13
CA GLN A 365 -9.29 8.18 14.23
C GLN A 365 -8.64 9.43 13.61
N ALA A 366 -7.30 9.49 13.54
CA ALA A 366 -6.57 10.67 13.08
C ALA A 366 -6.77 11.01 11.59
N SER A 367 -7.25 10.07 10.76
CA SER A 367 -7.48 10.33 9.34
C SER A 367 -8.54 11.41 9.12
N PRO A 368 -8.28 12.40 8.26
CA PRO A 368 -9.28 13.38 7.87
C PRO A 368 -10.51 12.78 7.16
N LEU A 369 -10.37 11.57 6.59
CA LEU A 369 -11.41 10.87 5.84
C LEU A 369 -12.43 10.13 6.73
N GLY A 370 -12.25 10.15 8.06
CA GLY A 370 -13.17 9.46 8.98
C GLY A 370 -13.02 7.94 8.98
N VAL A 371 -11.88 7.43 8.51
CA VAL A 371 -11.54 6.00 8.50
C VAL A 371 -10.43 5.76 9.53
N PRO A 372 -10.47 4.68 10.34
CA PRO A 372 -9.38 4.34 11.24
C PRO A 372 -8.04 4.23 10.51
N PHE A 373 -6.96 4.57 11.21
CA PHE A 373 -5.64 4.72 10.61
C PHE A 373 -4.55 4.26 11.59
N ASN A 374 -3.64 3.42 11.12
CA ASN A 374 -2.43 3.06 11.86
C ASN A 374 -1.57 4.32 12.03
N ASN A 375 -1.17 4.59 13.26
CA ASN A 375 -0.39 5.75 13.63
C ASN A 375 0.79 5.34 14.52
N PHE A 376 1.77 6.24 14.59
CA PHE A 376 3.03 6.01 15.27
C PHE A 376 3.32 7.14 16.26
N ARG A 377 3.39 6.81 17.56
CA ARG A 377 3.48 7.80 18.65
C ARG A 377 4.71 8.68 18.55
N LYS A 378 5.84 8.09 18.14
CA LYS A 378 7.12 8.80 17.99
C LYS A 378 7.25 9.56 16.65
N SER A 379 6.20 9.59 15.82
CA SER A 379 6.25 10.39 14.58
C SER A 379 6.32 11.89 14.91
N THR A 380 7.16 12.64 14.21
CA THR A 380 7.33 14.07 14.49
C THR A 380 6.05 14.87 14.21
N ALA A 381 5.18 14.41 13.29
CA ALA A 381 3.86 14.99 13.10
C ALA A 381 2.89 14.74 14.26
N GLU A 382 2.97 13.59 14.94
CA GLU A 382 2.15 13.34 16.14
C GLU A 382 2.63 14.20 17.31
N LEU A 383 3.94 14.23 17.57
CA LEU A 383 4.54 15.08 18.59
C LEU A 383 4.22 16.57 18.36
N ASN A 384 4.29 17.02 17.12
CA ASN A 384 3.92 18.39 16.76
C ASN A 384 2.42 18.66 16.96
N ARG A 385 1.55 17.70 16.64
CA ARG A 385 0.10 17.81 16.86
C ARG A 385 -0.21 18.01 18.34
N LEU A 386 0.35 17.16 19.21
CA LEU A 386 0.17 17.27 20.67
C LEU A 386 0.67 18.61 21.22
N LYS A 387 1.89 19.02 20.85
CA LYS A 387 2.44 20.33 21.24
C LYS A 387 1.55 21.50 20.82
N ARG A 388 0.92 21.42 19.66
CA ARG A 388 0.00 22.48 19.17
C ARG A 388 -1.31 22.50 19.93
N ILE A 389 -1.83 21.36 20.34
CA ILE A 389 -3.02 21.26 21.18
C ILE A 389 -2.75 21.94 22.52
N GLU A 390 -1.61 21.63 23.16
CA GLU A 390 -1.17 22.27 24.42
C GLU A 390 -1.05 23.79 24.30
N GLN A 391 -0.59 24.29 23.15
CA GLN A 391 -0.48 25.72 22.86
C GLN A 391 -1.82 26.40 22.52
N GLY A 392 -2.95 25.70 22.59
CA GLY A 392 -4.26 26.23 22.18
C GLY A 392 -4.33 26.50 20.67
N LYS A 393 -3.51 25.82 19.87
CA LYS A 393 -3.39 26.00 18.41
C LYS A 393 -3.65 24.71 17.63
N PRO A 394 -4.75 23.97 17.88
CA PRO A 394 -5.05 22.72 17.20
C PRO A 394 -5.19 22.91 15.67
N GLY A 395 -4.92 21.83 14.94
CA GLY A 395 -4.95 21.79 13.48
C GLY A 395 -3.85 22.62 12.79
N PHE A 396 -3.81 22.51 11.46
CA PHE A 396 -2.84 23.20 10.60
C PHE A 396 -3.51 23.92 9.43
N PRO A 397 -2.89 24.97 8.85
CA PRO A 397 -3.33 25.52 7.57
C PRO A 397 -3.37 24.42 6.49
N CYS A 398 -4.48 24.33 5.75
CA CYS A 398 -4.67 23.33 4.69
C CYS A 398 -4.22 23.89 3.34
N THR A 399 -2.93 23.73 3.04
CA THR A 399 -2.26 24.25 1.83
C THR A 399 -2.49 23.36 0.61
N LYS A 400 -2.35 22.03 0.77
CA LYS A 400 -2.46 21.05 -0.33
C LYS A 400 -3.89 20.70 -0.74
N LYS A 401 -4.85 20.76 0.21
CA LYS A 401 -6.29 20.53 -0.03
C LYS A 401 -6.70 19.15 -0.61
N TYR A 402 -5.82 18.14 -0.65
CA TYR A 402 -6.17 16.83 -1.23
C TYR A 402 -7.20 16.03 -0.41
N LEU A 403 -7.28 16.24 0.91
CA LEU A 403 -8.20 15.54 1.81
C LEU A 403 -9.34 16.45 2.30
N VAL A 404 -9.77 17.38 1.46
CA VAL A 404 -10.89 18.27 1.73
C VAL A 404 -12.19 17.54 1.35
N SER A 405 -13.11 17.41 2.31
CA SER A 405 -14.31 16.58 2.12
C SER A 405 -15.53 17.01 2.96
N ASP A 406 -15.36 17.82 4.01
CA ASP A 406 -16.45 18.17 4.93
C ASP A 406 -17.15 19.47 4.50
N THR A 407 -18.47 19.46 4.38
CA THR A 407 -19.31 20.62 3.98
C THR A 407 -20.20 21.13 5.11
N SER A 408 -20.04 20.63 6.34
CA SER A 408 -20.97 20.88 7.45
C SER A 408 -21.05 22.35 7.88
N ASN A 409 -19.98 23.11 7.64
CA ASN A 409 -19.80 24.45 8.21
C ASN A 409 -19.44 25.54 7.18
N SER A 410 -19.46 25.25 5.87
CA SER A 410 -19.13 26.21 4.82
C SER A 410 -19.64 25.79 3.44
N THR A 411 -19.86 26.78 2.56
CA THR A 411 -20.20 26.55 1.14
C THR A 411 -19.08 25.86 0.37
N GLU A 412 -17.82 26.13 0.73
CA GLU A 412 -16.67 25.37 0.25
C GLU A 412 -16.32 24.25 1.22
N PRO A 413 -16.01 23.02 0.75
CA PRO A 413 -15.62 21.95 1.66
C PRO A 413 -14.29 22.27 2.37
N VAL A 414 -14.13 21.80 3.60
CA VAL A 414 -12.93 21.95 4.42
C VAL A 414 -12.36 20.58 4.84
N CYS A 415 -11.08 20.57 5.21
CA CYS A 415 -10.44 19.38 5.77
C CYS A 415 -10.63 19.36 7.29
N THR A 416 -11.02 18.21 7.84
CA THR A 416 -11.28 18.05 9.29
C THR A 416 -10.02 18.17 10.15
N ALA A 417 -8.83 17.96 9.56
CA ALA A 417 -7.53 18.23 10.20
C ALA A 417 -7.07 19.70 10.08
N SER A 418 -7.83 20.54 9.38
CA SER A 418 -7.47 21.94 9.21
C SER A 418 -7.70 22.73 10.49
N ARG A 419 -6.86 23.74 10.72
CA ARG A 419 -7.01 24.69 11.82
C ARG A 419 -8.37 25.38 11.80
N VAL A 420 -8.84 25.75 10.60
CA VAL A 420 -10.15 26.42 10.43
C VAL A 420 -11.27 25.52 10.94
N TYR A 421 -11.31 24.26 10.50
CA TYR A 421 -12.32 23.31 10.94
C TYR A 421 -12.28 23.08 12.46
N GLN A 422 -11.10 22.76 13.00
CA GLN A 422 -10.98 22.42 14.42
C GLN A 422 -11.33 23.60 15.33
N LEU A 423 -10.91 24.83 14.99
CA LEU A 423 -11.29 26.01 15.78
C LEU A 423 -12.80 26.28 15.74
N ASN A 424 -13.42 26.15 14.57
CA ASN A 424 -14.87 26.33 14.43
C ASN A 424 -15.62 25.29 15.27
N LYS A 425 -15.26 24.01 15.18
CA LYS A 425 -15.87 22.94 15.98
C LYS A 425 -15.64 23.09 17.47
N ILE A 426 -14.47 23.57 17.90
CA ILE A 426 -14.21 23.86 19.31
C ILE A 426 -15.09 25.02 19.80
N ASN A 427 -15.29 26.05 18.98
CA ASN A 427 -16.18 27.16 19.34
C ASN A 427 -17.65 26.74 19.42
N GLU A 428 -18.11 25.91 18.49
CA GLU A 428 -19.44 25.28 18.56
C GLU A 428 -19.57 24.42 19.83
N LEU A 429 -18.56 23.62 20.16
CA LEU A 429 -18.56 22.78 21.35
C LEU A 429 -18.68 23.58 22.64
N LYS A 430 -18.04 24.75 22.73
CA LYS A 430 -18.16 25.66 23.89
C LYS A 430 -19.58 26.19 24.10
N GLN A 431 -20.40 26.24 23.06
CA GLN A 431 -21.80 26.70 23.15
C GLN A 431 -22.77 25.61 23.61
N GLN A 432 -22.32 24.35 23.70
CA GLN A 432 -23.18 23.22 24.07
C GLN A 432 -23.31 23.01 25.59
N GLU A 433 -22.54 23.76 26.41
CA GLU A 433 -22.60 23.72 27.89
C GLU A 433 -22.56 22.30 28.48
N LEU A 434 -21.74 21.43 27.89
CA LEU A 434 -21.56 20.05 28.35
C LEU A 434 -20.80 20.01 29.69
N ASP A 435 -21.00 18.92 30.45
CA ASP A 435 -20.15 18.61 31.61
C ASP A 435 -18.68 18.40 31.17
N GLU A 436 -17.75 18.52 32.11
CA GLU A 436 -16.31 18.49 31.84
C GLU A 436 -15.86 17.20 31.12
N ALA A 437 -16.40 16.05 31.53
CA ALA A 437 -16.02 14.76 30.95
C ALA A 437 -16.53 14.63 29.51
N SER A 438 -17.80 14.99 29.27
CA SER A 438 -18.39 14.99 27.93
C SER A 438 -17.73 16.01 27.00
N TYR A 439 -17.41 17.21 27.51
CA TYR A 439 -16.69 18.23 26.76
C TYR A 439 -15.30 17.73 26.35
N GLN A 440 -14.54 17.14 27.27
CA GLN A 440 -13.18 16.65 26.98
C GLN A 440 -13.20 15.52 25.96
N LEU A 441 -14.16 14.60 26.03
CA LEU A 441 -14.34 13.53 25.05
C LEU A 441 -14.63 14.09 23.64
N ALA A 442 -15.54 15.06 23.55
CA ALA A 442 -15.88 15.70 22.28
C ALA A 442 -14.70 16.53 21.73
N TYR A 443 -13.99 17.26 22.60
CA TYR A 443 -12.80 18.03 22.25
C TYR A 443 -11.71 17.13 21.67
N ASN A 444 -11.43 16.00 22.32
CA ASN A 444 -10.43 15.03 21.87
C ASN A 444 -10.74 14.52 20.45
N LYS A 445 -12.00 14.19 20.15
CA LYS A 445 -12.43 13.76 18.81
C LYS A 445 -12.17 14.82 17.72
N ILE A 446 -12.27 16.10 18.06
CA ILE A 446 -11.99 17.20 17.12
C ILE A 446 -10.48 17.32 16.86
N VAL A 447 -9.67 17.32 17.92
CA VAL A 447 -8.23 17.60 17.81
C VAL A 447 -7.37 16.38 17.46
N GLU A 448 -7.95 15.18 17.48
CA GLU A 448 -7.29 13.94 17.04
C GLU A 448 -6.90 13.99 15.56
N LYS A 449 -7.64 14.73 14.73
CA LYS A 449 -7.40 14.79 13.28
C LYS A 449 -6.03 15.38 12.94
N GLN A 450 -5.27 14.66 12.12
CA GLN A 450 -3.90 14.99 11.74
C GLN A 450 -3.79 15.32 10.25
N CYS A 451 -2.91 16.26 9.90
CA CYS A 451 -2.68 16.61 8.50
C CYS A 451 -1.78 15.58 7.81
N LEU A 452 -2.37 14.71 7.00
CA LEU A 452 -1.64 13.66 6.28
C LEU A 452 -0.97 14.15 4.97
N CYS A 453 -1.56 15.13 4.27
CA CYS A 453 -1.05 15.57 2.95
C CYS A 453 0.39 16.13 2.99
N GLU A 454 0.71 16.94 4.00
CA GLU A 454 2.06 17.47 4.17
C GLU A 454 2.95 16.44 4.88
N GLY A 455 2.43 15.81 5.95
CA GLY A 455 3.22 14.90 6.77
C GLY A 455 3.71 13.64 6.03
N LEU A 456 2.91 13.08 5.13
CA LEU A 456 3.31 11.91 4.32
C LEU A 456 4.23 12.29 3.15
N ALA A 457 4.37 13.57 2.82
CA ALA A 457 5.25 14.08 1.76
C ALA A 457 6.60 14.58 2.31
N ALA A 458 6.62 15.08 3.55
CA ALA A 458 7.79 15.60 4.24
C ALA A 458 9.04 14.69 4.25
N PRO A 459 8.94 13.34 4.37
CA PRO A 459 10.13 12.47 4.39
C PRO A 459 11.04 12.64 3.18
N ALA A 460 10.47 12.77 1.97
CA ALA A 460 11.25 13.00 0.76
C ALA A 460 11.92 14.37 0.77
N TYR A 461 11.21 15.39 1.27
CA TYR A 461 11.74 16.74 1.33
C TYR A 461 12.91 16.86 2.29
N LEU A 462 12.85 16.15 3.43
CA LEU A 462 13.94 16.08 4.40
C LEU A 462 15.11 15.25 3.88
N LYS A 463 14.86 14.01 3.42
CA LYS A 463 15.90 13.07 2.95
C LYS A 463 16.75 13.66 1.83
N TYR A 464 16.14 14.42 0.93
CA TYR A 464 16.83 15.00 -0.23
C TYR A 464 17.20 16.47 -0.08
N GLY A 465 16.97 17.07 1.10
CA GLY A 465 17.30 18.47 1.35
C GLY A 465 16.57 19.44 0.43
N ILE A 466 15.36 19.08 -0.01
CA ILE A 466 14.55 19.89 -0.94
C ILE A 466 13.41 20.63 -0.25
N LEU A 467 13.26 20.54 1.08
CA LEU A 467 12.26 21.27 1.87
C LEU A 467 12.36 22.79 1.64
N LYS A 468 11.24 23.45 1.30
CA LYS A 468 11.22 24.89 1.04
C LYS A 468 11.03 25.69 2.34
N PRO A 469 11.44 26.98 2.36
CA PRO A 469 11.17 27.84 3.51
C PRO A 469 9.68 27.88 3.85
N ARG A 470 9.36 27.81 5.15
CA ARG A 470 7.99 27.83 5.72
C ARG A 470 7.15 26.59 5.45
N GLU A 471 7.68 25.57 4.76
CA GLU A 471 7.07 24.24 4.74
C GLU A 471 7.29 23.54 6.09
N ARG A 472 6.47 22.51 6.36
CA ARG A 472 6.56 21.74 7.59
C ARG A 472 7.55 20.59 7.42
N ASP A 473 8.39 20.42 8.43
CA ASP A 473 9.32 19.30 8.62
C ASP A 473 8.68 18.13 9.39
N ALA A 474 7.43 18.27 9.83
CA ALA A 474 6.78 17.26 10.64
C ALA A 474 6.29 16.08 9.78
N VAL A 475 6.88 14.90 9.99
CA VAL A 475 6.63 13.65 9.26
C VAL A 475 5.50 12.86 9.89
N ALA A 476 4.51 12.51 9.07
CA ALA A 476 3.49 11.52 9.41
C ALA A 476 3.89 10.18 8.78
N ILE A 477 3.66 9.08 9.51
CA ILE A 477 3.95 7.73 9.04
C ILE A 477 2.93 6.76 9.63
N CYS A 478 2.58 5.73 8.87
CA CYS A 478 1.52 4.78 9.22
C CYS A 478 1.95 3.32 9.02
N PRO A 479 3.02 2.88 9.70
CA PRO A 479 3.48 1.50 9.61
C PRO A 479 2.45 0.54 10.21
N GLY A 480 2.37 -0.68 9.70
CA GLY A 480 1.56 -1.74 10.31
C GLY A 480 2.16 -2.22 11.65
N PRO A 481 1.36 -2.84 12.53
CA PRO A 481 1.77 -3.18 13.90
C PRO A 481 2.93 -4.17 13.98
N ASN A 482 3.11 -5.01 12.96
CA ASN A 482 4.23 -5.96 12.88
C ASN A 482 5.62 -5.29 12.78
N THR A 483 5.68 -3.99 12.51
CA THR A 483 6.94 -3.24 12.48
C THR A 483 7.64 -3.26 13.84
N ALA A 484 6.89 -3.40 14.94
CA ALA A 484 7.42 -3.47 16.30
C ALA A 484 8.44 -4.59 16.55
N TYR A 485 8.44 -5.63 15.71
CA TYR A 485 9.35 -6.76 15.83
C TYR A 485 10.68 -6.53 15.10
N PHE A 486 10.77 -5.52 14.24
CA PHE A 486 11.98 -5.16 13.50
C PHE A 486 12.69 -4.02 14.26
N ASN A 487 13.87 -4.30 14.79
CA ASN A 487 14.50 -3.53 15.87
C ASN A 487 15.80 -2.82 15.49
N LYS A 488 16.09 -2.73 14.20
CA LYS A 488 17.24 -1.98 13.67
C LYS A 488 16.98 -1.53 12.24
N VAL A 489 17.91 -0.76 11.71
CA VAL A 489 18.00 -0.49 10.28
C VAL A 489 18.59 -1.71 9.57
N TYR A 490 18.00 -2.10 8.44
CA TYR A 490 18.44 -3.24 7.64
C TYR A 490 18.92 -2.80 6.26
N SER A 491 19.96 -3.44 5.76
CA SER A 491 20.32 -3.37 4.34
C SER A 491 19.25 -4.06 3.48
N LEU A 492 19.21 -3.74 2.17
CA LEU A 492 18.33 -4.45 1.24
C LEU A 492 18.64 -5.94 1.23
N LYS A 493 19.92 -6.29 1.28
CA LYS A 493 20.38 -7.69 1.27
C LYS A 493 19.90 -8.44 2.50
N GLU A 494 20.02 -7.88 3.70
CA GLU A 494 19.51 -8.51 4.93
C GLU A 494 18.01 -8.78 4.82
N MET A 495 17.21 -7.80 4.36
CA MET A 495 15.76 -7.98 4.25
C MET A 495 15.40 -9.02 3.19
N VAL A 496 16.05 -9.03 2.03
CA VAL A 496 15.82 -10.02 0.97
C VAL A 496 16.26 -11.42 1.41
N ASP A 497 17.42 -11.54 2.06
CA ASP A 497 17.91 -12.79 2.63
C ASP A 497 16.98 -13.32 3.73
N HIS A 498 16.37 -12.43 4.51
CA HIS A 498 15.35 -12.78 5.50
C HIS A 498 14.08 -13.32 4.86
N ILE A 499 13.57 -12.67 3.82
CA ILE A 499 12.38 -13.13 3.07
C ILE A 499 12.61 -14.52 2.47
N TYR A 500 13.81 -14.77 1.93
CA TYR A 500 14.19 -16.06 1.35
C TYR A 500 14.75 -17.07 2.36
N GLY A 501 14.77 -16.75 3.65
CA GLY A 501 15.19 -17.67 4.72
C GLY A 501 16.67 -18.01 4.75
N ARG A 502 17.54 -17.22 4.10
CA ARG A 502 19.00 -17.34 4.20
C ARG A 502 19.53 -16.84 5.55
N ILE A 503 18.85 -15.85 6.11
CA ILE A 503 19.05 -15.38 7.48
C ILE A 503 17.69 -15.26 8.16
N ASN A 504 17.69 -15.09 9.49
CA ASN A 504 16.48 -14.74 10.24
C ASN A 504 16.77 -13.50 11.09
N VAL A 505 16.29 -12.34 10.64
CA VAL A 505 16.49 -11.07 11.37
C VAL A 505 15.64 -10.95 12.63
N LEU A 506 14.70 -11.88 12.84
CA LEU A 506 13.79 -11.94 13.97
C LEU A 506 14.08 -13.12 14.92
N ASN A 507 15.25 -13.75 14.82
CA ASN A 507 15.56 -14.98 15.56
C ASN A 507 15.41 -14.86 17.08
N ASP A 508 15.75 -13.69 17.63
CA ASP A 508 15.73 -13.43 19.07
C ASP A 508 14.49 -12.62 19.50
N VAL A 509 13.47 -12.56 18.63
CA VAL A 509 12.24 -11.80 18.86
C VAL A 509 11.09 -12.77 19.10
N ASN A 510 10.47 -12.69 20.28
CA ASN A 510 9.23 -13.43 20.54
C ASN A 510 8.06 -12.76 19.82
N ARG A 511 7.76 -13.23 18.62
CA ARG A 511 6.71 -12.72 17.76
C ARG A 511 5.64 -13.80 17.53
N PRO A 512 4.34 -13.51 17.72
CA PRO A 512 3.27 -14.39 17.27
C PRO A 512 3.22 -14.44 15.74
N SER A 513 2.72 -15.53 15.18
CA SER A 513 2.42 -15.61 13.75
C SER A 513 1.50 -14.48 13.29
N PHE A 514 1.59 -14.10 12.02
CA PHE A 514 0.78 -13.01 11.48
C PHE A 514 -0.74 -13.24 11.63
N PHE A 515 -1.20 -14.50 11.66
CA PHE A 515 -2.59 -14.87 11.94
C PHE A 515 -3.01 -14.59 13.38
N ILE A 516 -2.18 -14.99 14.35
CA ILE A 516 -2.45 -14.70 15.77
C ILE A 516 -2.40 -13.19 16.03
N ASN A 517 -1.42 -12.51 15.43
CA ASN A 517 -1.32 -11.06 15.54
C ASN A 517 -2.55 -10.36 14.94
N GLU A 518 -3.04 -10.81 13.77
CA GLU A 518 -4.29 -10.30 13.20
C GLU A 518 -5.48 -10.56 14.12
N LEU A 519 -5.65 -11.78 14.61
CA LEU A 519 -6.76 -12.12 15.52
C LEU A 519 -6.75 -11.24 16.77
N ASP A 520 -5.59 -11.04 17.41
CA ASP A 520 -5.45 -10.16 18.58
C ASP A 520 -5.89 -8.72 18.28
N LEU A 521 -5.53 -8.18 17.10
CA LEU A 521 -5.98 -6.85 16.66
C LEU A 521 -7.51 -6.79 16.49
N TYR A 522 -8.12 -7.85 15.93
CA TYR A 522 -9.57 -7.93 15.77
C TYR A 522 -10.32 -8.08 17.10
N VAL A 523 -9.80 -8.88 18.04
CA VAL A 523 -10.36 -9.00 19.40
C VAL A 523 -10.30 -7.66 20.12
N LYS A 524 -9.15 -6.96 20.07
CA LYS A 524 -8.99 -5.61 20.63
C LYS A 524 -9.93 -4.60 19.97
N HIS A 525 -10.11 -4.68 18.66
CA HIS A 525 -11.04 -3.82 17.94
C HIS A 525 -12.49 -4.01 18.43
N LEU A 526 -12.96 -5.27 18.52
CA LEU A 526 -14.31 -5.56 19.00
C LEU A 526 -14.51 -5.09 20.45
N ALA A 527 -13.53 -5.37 21.33
CA ALA A 527 -13.58 -4.92 22.71
C ALA A 527 -13.65 -3.38 22.81
N GLY A 528 -12.83 -2.67 22.03
CA GLY A 528 -12.87 -1.21 21.94
C GLY A 528 -14.22 -0.70 21.44
N TYR A 529 -14.76 -1.30 20.38
CA TYR A 529 -16.06 -0.92 19.82
C TYR A 529 -17.20 -1.09 20.84
N ILE A 530 -17.22 -2.20 21.58
CA ILE A 530 -18.20 -2.44 22.65
C ILE A 530 -18.06 -1.36 23.73
N ASN A 531 -16.84 -1.15 24.23
CA ASN A 531 -16.59 -0.18 25.30
C ASN A 531 -17.03 1.25 24.92
N GLU A 532 -16.77 1.67 23.68
CA GLU A 532 -17.19 2.99 23.18
C GLU A 532 -18.70 3.14 23.00
N ASN A 533 -19.43 2.03 22.86
CA ASN A 533 -20.86 2.03 22.53
C ASN A 533 -21.77 1.51 23.64
N LEU A 534 -21.22 1.00 24.76
CA LEU A 534 -21.97 0.43 25.89
C LEU A 534 -23.12 1.32 26.37
N SER A 535 -22.90 2.63 26.47
CA SER A 535 -23.90 3.60 26.94
C SER A 535 -25.01 3.91 25.93
N ASN A 536 -24.85 3.50 24.66
CA ASN A 536 -25.80 3.76 23.58
C ASN A 536 -25.84 2.59 22.58
N LEU A 537 -26.10 1.39 23.10
CA LEU A 537 -26.27 0.17 22.32
C LEU A 537 -27.67 0.14 21.67
N ASP A 538 -27.70 0.27 20.35
CA ASP A 538 -28.91 0.06 19.55
C ASP A 538 -28.91 -1.35 18.90
N VAL A 539 -30.05 -1.72 18.32
CA VAL A 539 -30.24 -3.03 17.66
C VAL A 539 -29.24 -3.26 16.52
N LYS A 540 -28.82 -2.20 15.81
CA LYS A 540 -27.87 -2.30 14.70
C LYS A 540 -26.46 -2.60 15.23
N LYS A 541 -26.05 -1.95 16.32
CA LYS A 541 -24.76 -2.18 16.98
C LYS A 541 -24.69 -3.57 17.61
N GLN A 542 -25.76 -4.03 18.26
CA GLN A 542 -25.85 -5.40 18.77
C GLN A 542 -25.69 -6.43 17.65
N LYS A 543 -26.40 -6.26 16.53
CA LYS A 543 -26.25 -7.15 15.36
C LYS A 543 -24.83 -7.13 14.78
N TYR A 544 -24.18 -5.97 14.75
CA TYR A 544 -22.79 -5.86 14.32
C TYR A 544 -21.87 -6.64 15.25
N ILE A 545 -21.98 -6.45 16.57
CA ILE A 545 -21.18 -7.16 17.58
C ILE A 545 -21.37 -8.67 17.45
N GLN A 546 -22.61 -9.15 17.39
CA GLN A 546 -22.92 -10.58 17.26
C GLN A 546 -22.36 -11.17 15.97
N LYS A 547 -22.53 -10.48 14.84
CA LYS A 547 -21.97 -10.91 13.55
C LYS A 547 -20.45 -10.98 13.61
N PHE A 548 -19.80 -9.94 14.12
CA PHE A 548 -18.34 -9.86 14.22
C PHE A 548 -17.81 -10.98 15.13
N HIS A 549 -18.42 -11.17 16.29
CA HIS A 549 -18.08 -12.23 17.24
C HIS A 549 -18.18 -13.63 16.60
N THR A 550 -19.30 -13.94 15.92
CA THR A 550 -19.46 -15.21 15.20
C THR A 550 -18.38 -15.40 14.13
N GLN A 551 -18.08 -14.38 13.34
CA GLN A 551 -17.04 -14.46 12.31
C GLN A 551 -15.64 -14.70 12.91
N LEU A 552 -15.34 -14.14 14.08
CA LEU A 552 -14.08 -14.44 14.77
C LEU A 552 -14.01 -15.88 15.27
N LEU A 553 -15.11 -16.43 15.82
CA LEU A 553 -15.16 -17.84 16.22
C LEU A 553 -14.98 -18.77 15.01
N ASP A 554 -15.61 -18.45 13.88
CA ASP A 554 -15.44 -19.20 12.63
C ASP A 554 -13.99 -19.12 12.14
N GLY A 555 -13.37 -17.94 12.22
CA GLY A 555 -11.95 -17.73 11.92
C GLY A 555 -11.00 -18.52 12.83
N ILE A 556 -11.26 -18.57 14.13
CA ILE A 556 -10.51 -19.38 15.11
C ILE A 556 -10.66 -20.87 14.78
N SER A 557 -11.88 -21.33 14.49
CA SER A 557 -12.15 -22.71 14.08
C SER A 557 -11.37 -23.07 12.80
N TYR A 558 -11.37 -22.17 11.81
CA TYR A 558 -10.59 -22.32 10.60
C TYR A 558 -9.09 -22.45 10.92
N TYR A 559 -8.51 -21.57 11.73
CA TYR A 559 -7.09 -21.63 12.11
C TYR A 559 -6.72 -22.92 12.86
N ARG A 560 -7.60 -23.43 13.73
CA ARG A 560 -7.41 -24.76 14.37
C ARG A 560 -7.35 -25.87 13.34
N SER A 561 -8.25 -25.83 12.35
CA SER A 561 -8.31 -26.81 11.25
C SER A 561 -7.13 -26.69 10.29
N LEU A 562 -6.59 -25.49 10.12
CA LEU A 562 -5.46 -25.25 9.24
C LEU A 562 -4.19 -25.88 9.81
N GLN A 563 -3.99 -25.77 11.13
CA GLN A 563 -2.81 -26.30 11.80
C GLN A 563 -2.74 -27.84 11.84
N SER A 564 -3.87 -28.52 11.65
CA SER A 564 -3.92 -29.97 11.43
C SER A 564 -3.61 -30.35 9.98
N LYS A 565 -3.78 -29.45 9.01
CA LYS A 565 -3.51 -29.66 7.59
C LYS A 565 -2.07 -29.33 7.18
N VAL A 566 -1.36 -28.52 7.96
CA VAL A 566 0.03 -28.13 7.65
C VAL A 566 1.04 -28.77 8.58
N ASN A 567 2.18 -29.20 8.02
CA ASN A 567 3.25 -29.86 8.78
C ASN A 567 4.18 -28.86 9.48
N SER A 568 4.28 -27.62 8.98
CA SER A 568 5.15 -26.58 9.49
C SER A 568 4.42 -25.56 10.37
N ALA A 569 5.16 -25.02 11.33
CA ALA A 569 4.82 -23.86 12.14
C ALA A 569 4.69 -22.58 11.29
N PHE A 570 3.72 -21.70 11.59
CA PHE A 570 3.59 -20.37 10.98
C PHE A 570 4.58 -19.35 11.57
N GLY A 571 5.84 -19.76 11.76
CA GLY A 571 6.85 -18.97 12.48
C GLY A 571 6.83 -19.13 14.01
N GLU A 572 5.92 -19.93 14.57
CA GLU A 572 5.86 -20.28 16.00
C GLU A 572 5.49 -21.75 16.23
N SER A 573 5.81 -22.35 17.38
CA SER A 573 5.50 -23.76 17.63
C SER A 573 3.99 -24.05 17.58
N LYS A 574 3.61 -25.28 17.20
CA LYS A 574 2.19 -25.67 17.14
C LYS A 574 1.49 -25.47 18.49
N THR A 575 2.17 -25.84 19.58
CA THR A 575 1.65 -25.68 20.95
C THR A 575 1.40 -24.22 21.28
N ALA A 576 2.39 -23.33 21.03
CA ALA A 576 2.25 -21.90 21.27
C ALA A 576 1.08 -21.32 20.46
N PHE A 577 0.94 -21.70 19.19
CA PHE A 577 -0.16 -21.25 18.35
C PHE A 577 -1.54 -21.63 18.93
N TYR A 578 -1.71 -22.89 19.37
CA TYR A 578 -2.96 -23.33 19.99
C TYR A 578 -3.25 -22.66 21.33
N GLU A 579 -2.23 -22.47 22.18
CA GLU A 579 -2.38 -21.74 23.44
C GLU A 579 -2.82 -20.30 23.21
N GLN A 580 -2.24 -19.62 22.23
CA GLN A 580 -2.62 -18.26 21.85
C GLN A 580 -4.04 -18.18 21.28
N LEU A 581 -4.45 -19.13 20.43
CA LEU A 581 -5.84 -19.22 19.96
C LEU A 581 -6.83 -19.38 21.12
N ASN A 582 -6.56 -20.30 22.05
CA ASN A 582 -7.44 -20.53 23.21
C ASN A 582 -7.50 -19.30 24.12
N ARG A 583 -6.38 -18.60 24.30
CA ARG A 583 -6.34 -17.33 25.03
C ARG A 583 -7.23 -16.28 24.35
N LEU A 584 -7.11 -16.10 23.04
CA LEU A 584 -7.89 -15.10 22.30
C LEU A 584 -9.38 -15.45 22.22
N GLU A 585 -9.73 -16.74 22.08
CA GLU A 585 -11.11 -17.19 22.15
C GLU A 585 -11.75 -16.95 23.52
N SER A 586 -11.02 -17.20 24.62
CA SER A 586 -11.54 -16.92 25.97
C SER A 586 -11.77 -15.42 26.21
N GLN A 587 -10.99 -14.55 25.55
CA GLN A 587 -11.21 -13.10 25.56
C GLN A 587 -12.46 -12.66 24.77
N LEU A 588 -12.96 -13.48 23.84
CA LEU A 588 -14.22 -13.21 23.12
C LEU A 588 -15.47 -13.55 23.94
N SER A 589 -15.38 -14.52 24.85
CA SER A 589 -16.51 -14.96 25.68
C SER A 589 -17.24 -13.81 26.41
N PRO A 590 -16.56 -12.82 27.04
CA PRO A 590 -17.23 -11.68 27.66
C PRO A 590 -17.74 -10.61 26.67
N LEU A 591 -17.44 -10.72 25.37
CA LEU A 591 -17.76 -9.74 24.33
C LEU A 591 -19.05 -10.08 23.56
N ASN A 592 -19.88 -10.98 24.08
CA ASN A 592 -21.19 -11.31 23.52
C ASN A 592 -22.27 -10.45 24.18
N VAL A 593 -22.95 -9.60 23.39
CA VAL A 593 -23.96 -8.63 23.85
C VAL A 593 -25.34 -8.96 23.29
#